data_AF-A0A8X6IGM3-F1
#
_entry.id   AF-A0A8X6IGM3-F1
#
_cell.length_a   1.000
_cell.length_b   1.000
_cell.length_c   1.000
_cell.angle_alpha   90.00
_cell.angle_beta   90.00
_cell.angle_gamma   90.00
#
_symmetry.space_group_name_H-M   'P 1'
#
loop_
_entity.id
_entity.type
_entity.pdbx_description
1 polymer ?
#
loop_
_entity_poly.entity_id
_entity_poly.type
_entity_poly.pdbx_seq_one_letter_code
_entity_poly.pdbx_strand_id
1 'polypeptide(L)'
;MNEEQQVKVFKNYPYKVLKCFLDWPWQSFFMETAKRIWAFLPEEDYDLLLRIIVNKAIDGYKDCNYQKLFGEFWQQSPITHKEYVIDECASGSLVSKLLQIKDKENIKLILENATTPEREKVIFSDKGKSTCESLTYNDKRDLLKFFVQECISSKDIMIKFKEEFKKRIIRRCSEETLEREKDMWSKFFQLLDDLIQKDDKKRGMEEGNSSPAKRLCSLTSEQLSSSKEIFKG
;
A
#
# COMPACT_ATOMS: atom_id res chain seq x y z
N MET A 1 30.71 -14.92 -25.39
CA MET A 1 29.33 -15.43 -25.40
C MET A 1 28.62 -14.77 -26.56
N ASN A 2 27.95 -15.54 -27.43
CA ASN A 2 27.13 -14.97 -28.51
C ASN A 2 25.70 -14.69 -28.02
N GLU A 3 24.88 -14.01 -28.83
CA GLU A 3 23.53 -13.61 -28.43
C GLU A 3 22.62 -14.80 -28.13
N GLU A 4 22.72 -15.89 -28.90
CA GLU A 4 21.92 -17.10 -28.68
C GLU A 4 22.26 -17.76 -27.33
N GLN A 5 23.55 -17.84 -26.99
CA GLN A 5 23.99 -18.35 -25.70
C GLN A 5 23.51 -17.45 -24.56
N GLN A 6 23.53 -16.13 -24.74
CA GLN A 6 23.02 -15.17 -23.76
C GLN A 6 21.53 -15.39 -23.50
N VAL A 7 20.72 -15.47 -24.55
CA VAL A 7 19.28 -15.72 -24.45
C VAL A 7 19.01 -17.07 -23.78
N LYS A 8 19.81 -18.11 -24.06
CA LYS A 8 19.67 -19.41 -23.40
C LYS A 8 19.93 -19.33 -21.89
N VAL A 9 20.94 -18.56 -21.47
CA VAL A 9 21.21 -18.32 -20.04
C VAL A 9 20.08 -17.53 -19.39
N PHE A 10 19.58 -16.48 -20.04
CA PHE A 10 18.46 -15.66 -19.53
C PHE A 10 17.17 -16.47 -19.38
N LYS A 11 16.89 -17.39 -20.31
CA LYS A 11 15.74 -18.30 -20.24
C LYS A 11 15.86 -19.32 -19.10
N ASN A 12 17.05 -19.88 -18.92
CA ASN A 12 17.24 -20.98 -17.96
C ASN A 12 17.44 -20.50 -16.53
N TYR A 13 17.99 -19.29 -16.34
CA TYR A 13 18.41 -18.78 -15.03
C TYR A 13 18.07 -17.30 -14.80
N PRO A 14 16.85 -16.83 -15.12
CA PRO A 14 16.49 -15.40 -15.09
C PRO A 14 16.75 -14.76 -13.72
N TYR A 15 16.27 -15.41 -12.65
CA TYR A 15 16.49 -14.97 -11.27
C TYR A 15 17.97 -14.91 -10.88
N LYS A 16 18.73 -15.98 -11.14
CA LYS A 16 20.13 -16.06 -10.72
C LYS A 16 20.96 -14.99 -11.43
N VAL A 17 20.69 -14.76 -12.71
CA VAL A 17 21.34 -13.71 -13.49
C VAL A 17 21.07 -12.34 -12.86
N LEU A 18 19.81 -11.97 -12.65
CA LEU A 18 19.48 -10.66 -12.05
C LEU A 18 20.02 -10.50 -10.64
N LYS A 19 19.98 -11.56 -9.83
CA LYS A 19 20.55 -11.55 -8.49
C LYS A 19 22.05 -11.24 -8.52
N CYS A 20 22.82 -11.82 -9.44
CA CYS A 20 24.24 -11.50 -9.58
C CYS A 20 24.49 -10.01 -9.92
N PHE A 21 23.60 -9.39 -10.68
CA PHE A 21 23.68 -7.97 -10.99
C PHE A 21 23.29 -7.05 -9.82
N LEU A 22 22.77 -7.57 -8.69
CA LEU A 22 22.52 -6.77 -7.48
C LEU A 22 23.77 -6.59 -6.60
N ASP A 23 24.82 -7.37 -6.87
CA ASP A 23 26.06 -7.37 -6.11
C ASP A 23 27.12 -6.50 -6.79
N TRP A 24 27.96 -5.89 -5.97
CA TRP A 24 29.06 -5.06 -6.45
C TRP A 24 30.07 -5.89 -7.25
N PRO A 25 30.58 -5.40 -8.40
CA PRO A 25 30.41 -4.05 -8.99
C PRO A 25 29.34 -3.93 -10.09
N TRP A 26 28.41 -4.88 -10.20
CA TRP A 26 27.60 -5.05 -11.42
C TRP A 26 26.26 -4.29 -11.43
N GLN A 27 25.94 -3.53 -10.39
CA GLN A 27 24.62 -2.90 -10.20
C GLN A 27 24.23 -1.93 -11.30
N SER A 28 25.21 -1.27 -11.94
CA SER A 28 24.93 -0.38 -13.08
C SER A 28 24.25 -1.10 -14.25
N PHE A 29 24.46 -2.42 -14.38
CA PHE A 29 23.87 -3.24 -15.45
C PHE A 29 22.56 -3.92 -15.05
N PHE A 30 22.12 -3.80 -13.80
CA PHE A 30 20.94 -4.51 -13.31
C PHE A 30 19.69 -4.14 -14.13
N MET A 31 19.38 -2.84 -14.26
CA MET A 31 18.18 -2.41 -14.96
C MET A 31 18.23 -2.67 -16.48
N GLU A 32 19.41 -2.56 -17.08
CA GLU A 32 19.61 -2.93 -18.48
C GLU A 32 19.34 -4.42 -18.70
N THR A 33 19.84 -5.26 -17.79
CA THR A 33 19.65 -6.71 -17.83
C THR A 33 18.19 -7.09 -17.56
N ALA A 34 17.53 -6.45 -16.60
CA ALA A 34 16.12 -6.67 -16.27
C ALA A 34 15.21 -6.51 -17.49
N LYS A 35 15.42 -5.47 -18.30
CA LYS A 35 14.66 -5.22 -19.54
C LYS A 35 14.70 -6.38 -20.53
N ARG A 36 15.79 -7.16 -20.53
CA ARG A 36 15.99 -8.30 -21.44
C ARG A 36 15.45 -9.62 -20.88
N ILE A 37 15.14 -9.67 -19.58
CA ILE A 37 14.81 -10.90 -18.85
C ILE A 37 13.34 -10.95 -18.42
N TRP A 38 12.58 -9.84 -18.46
CA TRP A 38 11.17 -9.81 -18.05
C TRP A 38 10.31 -10.94 -18.62
N ALA A 39 10.47 -11.27 -19.90
CA ALA A 39 9.71 -12.33 -20.57
C ALA A 39 10.01 -13.75 -20.05
N PHE A 40 11.10 -13.92 -19.30
CA PHE A 40 11.55 -15.19 -18.75
C PHE A 40 11.46 -15.25 -17.23
N LEU A 41 11.33 -14.11 -16.55
CA LEU A 41 11.34 -14.02 -15.09
C LEU A 41 9.97 -14.42 -14.52
N PRO A 42 9.85 -15.52 -13.75
CA PRO A 42 8.63 -15.86 -13.05
C PRO A 42 8.24 -14.80 -12.02
N GLU A 43 6.95 -14.70 -11.70
CA GLU A 43 6.42 -13.70 -10.76
C GLU A 43 6.91 -13.95 -9.33
N GLU A 44 7.03 -15.22 -8.92
CA GLU A 44 7.66 -15.65 -7.66
C GLU A 44 9.10 -15.13 -7.53
N ASP A 45 9.90 -15.31 -8.58
CA ASP A 45 11.30 -14.88 -8.61
C ASP A 45 11.42 -13.34 -8.58
N TYR A 46 10.46 -12.63 -9.17
CA TYR A 46 10.36 -11.19 -9.09
C TYR A 46 10.08 -10.70 -7.66
N ASP A 47 9.12 -11.30 -6.94
CA ASP A 47 8.87 -11.00 -5.52
C ASP A 47 10.14 -11.23 -4.68
N LEU A 48 10.83 -12.35 -4.91
CA LEU A 48 12.10 -12.66 -4.22
C LEU A 48 13.18 -11.59 -4.49
N LEU A 49 13.30 -11.10 -5.72
CA LEU A 49 14.25 -10.04 -6.06
C LEU A 49 13.92 -8.72 -5.35
N LEU A 50 12.64 -8.31 -5.32
CA LEU A 50 12.20 -7.13 -4.57
C LEU A 50 12.57 -7.24 -3.09
N ARG A 51 12.34 -8.40 -2.48
CA ARG A 51 12.72 -8.64 -1.08
C ARG A 51 14.23 -8.56 -0.87
N ILE A 52 15.04 -9.05 -1.79
CA ILE A 52 16.51 -8.95 -1.71
C ILE A 52 16.95 -7.49 -1.79
N ILE A 53 16.39 -6.71 -2.71
CA ILE A 53 16.69 -5.28 -2.85
C ILE A 53 16.36 -4.54 -1.54
N VAL A 54 15.18 -4.76 -0.97
CA VAL A 54 14.79 -4.12 0.31
C VAL A 54 15.64 -4.61 1.47
N ASN A 55 16.02 -5.89 1.52
CA ASN A 55 16.91 -6.42 2.56
C ASN A 55 18.29 -5.76 2.50
N LYS A 56 18.87 -5.57 1.31
CA LYS A 56 20.14 -4.85 1.16
C LYS A 56 20.04 -3.41 1.67
N ALA A 57 18.91 -2.74 1.44
CA ALA A 57 18.65 -1.42 2.02
C ALA A 57 18.55 -1.45 3.55
N ILE A 58 17.83 -2.43 4.13
CA ILE A 58 17.72 -2.65 5.58
C ILE A 58 19.10 -2.92 6.21
N ASP A 59 19.91 -3.75 5.56
CA ASP A 59 21.24 -4.15 6.03
C ASP A 59 22.27 -3.01 5.89
N GLY A 60 21.89 -1.87 5.29
CA GLY A 60 22.71 -0.67 5.23
C GLY A 60 23.82 -0.70 4.18
N TYR A 61 23.67 -1.52 3.13
CA TYR A 61 24.60 -1.55 1.99
C TYR A 61 24.62 -0.19 1.28
N LYS A 62 25.83 0.27 0.91
CA LYS A 62 26.09 1.61 0.33
C LYS A 62 26.70 1.60 -1.07
N ASP A 63 26.92 0.41 -1.63
CA ASP A 63 27.41 0.16 -2.97
C ASP A 63 26.39 0.51 -4.06
N CYS A 64 25.11 0.59 -3.71
CA CYS A 64 24.04 1.04 -4.58
C CYS A 64 22.94 1.78 -3.78
N ASN A 65 22.19 2.66 -4.44
CA ASN A 65 20.95 3.20 -3.85
C ASN A 65 19.80 2.19 -4.07
N TYR A 66 19.68 1.23 -3.15
CA TYR A 66 18.71 0.15 -3.25
C TYR A 66 17.25 0.62 -3.18
N GLN A 67 16.96 1.74 -2.50
CA GLN A 67 15.62 2.32 -2.47
C GLN A 67 15.21 2.86 -3.84
N LYS A 68 16.12 3.60 -4.49
CA LYS A 68 15.91 4.07 -5.86
C LYS A 68 15.81 2.90 -6.84
N LEU A 69 16.68 1.90 -6.70
CA LEU A 69 16.65 0.71 -7.54
C LEU A 69 15.32 -0.06 -7.41
N PHE A 70 14.79 -0.18 -6.20
CA PHE A 70 13.48 -0.79 -5.97
C PHE A 70 12.40 -0.07 -6.78
N GLY A 71 12.33 1.26 -6.67
CA GLY A 71 11.32 2.06 -7.36
C GLY A 71 11.42 1.93 -8.88
N GLU A 72 12.63 1.98 -9.43
CA GLU A 72 12.88 1.80 -10.86
C GLU A 72 12.49 0.39 -11.34
N PHE A 73 12.83 -0.64 -10.56
CA PHE A 73 12.54 -2.03 -10.88
C PHE A 73 11.04 -2.32 -10.84
N TRP A 74 10.34 -1.80 -9.82
CA TRP A 74 8.89 -1.87 -9.74
C TRP A 74 8.22 -1.14 -10.90
N GLN A 75 8.60 0.11 -11.17
CA GLN A 75 7.95 0.91 -12.22
C GLN A 75 8.03 0.23 -13.59
N GLN A 76 9.18 -0.35 -13.93
CA GLN A 76 9.44 -1.01 -15.21
C GLN A 76 8.94 -2.46 -15.29
N SER A 77 8.42 -3.03 -14.19
CA SER A 77 7.93 -4.41 -14.21
C SER A 77 6.61 -4.52 -14.98
N PRO A 78 6.36 -5.68 -15.63
CA PRO A 78 5.06 -5.98 -16.22
C PRO A 78 3.93 -5.92 -15.19
N ILE A 79 2.70 -5.71 -15.67
CA ILE A 79 1.51 -5.59 -14.82
C ILE A 79 1.25 -6.89 -14.04
N THR A 80 1.42 -8.05 -14.67
CA THR A 80 1.17 -9.36 -14.06
C THR A 80 2.09 -9.62 -12.86
N HIS A 81 3.36 -9.20 -12.96
CA HIS A 81 4.31 -9.22 -11.85
C HIS A 81 3.88 -8.33 -10.68
N LYS A 82 3.32 -7.15 -10.96
CA LYS A 82 2.81 -6.24 -9.91
C LYS A 82 1.58 -6.84 -9.25
N GLU A 83 0.64 -7.35 -10.03
CA GLU A 83 -0.58 -8.01 -9.55
C GLU A 83 -0.24 -9.20 -8.65
N TYR A 84 0.70 -10.06 -9.08
CA TYR A 84 1.21 -11.15 -8.27
C TYR A 84 1.76 -10.66 -6.93
N VAL A 85 2.64 -9.65 -6.95
CA VAL A 85 3.19 -9.10 -5.71
C VAL A 85 2.13 -8.44 -4.86
N ILE A 86 1.10 -7.80 -5.41
CA ILE A 86 0.02 -7.18 -4.65
C ILE A 86 -0.85 -8.24 -3.98
N ASP A 87 -1.21 -9.31 -4.70
CA ASP A 87 -2.00 -10.40 -4.13
C ASP A 87 -1.20 -11.18 -3.08
N GLU A 88 0.09 -11.44 -3.32
CA GLU A 88 1.03 -11.98 -2.32
C GLU A 88 1.34 -10.98 -1.19
N CYS A 89 1.31 -9.66 -1.46
CA CYS A 89 1.45 -8.59 -0.46
C CYS A 89 0.23 -8.48 0.45
N ALA A 90 -0.85 -9.22 0.18
CA ALA A 90 -1.84 -9.54 1.20
C ALA A 90 -1.20 -10.20 2.45
N SER A 91 0.00 -10.76 2.33
CA SER A 91 0.82 -11.23 3.45
C SER A 91 1.47 -10.10 4.27
N GLY A 92 1.38 -8.84 3.84
CA GLY A 92 1.92 -7.64 4.50
C GLY A 92 3.44 -7.59 4.63
N SER A 93 4.18 -8.50 3.99
CA SER A 93 5.60 -8.71 4.28
C SER A 93 6.53 -7.65 3.66
N LEU A 94 6.30 -7.24 2.40
CA LEU A 94 7.12 -6.26 1.71
C LEU A 94 6.89 -4.83 2.22
N VAL A 95 5.63 -4.42 2.38
CA VAL A 95 5.28 -3.10 2.93
C VAL A 95 5.83 -2.92 4.36
N SER A 96 5.77 -3.97 5.19
CA SER A 96 6.35 -3.95 6.54
C SER A 96 7.87 -3.69 6.52
N LYS A 97 8.60 -4.27 5.57
CA LYS A 97 10.04 -4.04 5.38
C LYS A 97 10.34 -2.61 4.90
N LEU A 98 9.57 -2.08 3.96
CA LEU A 98 9.73 -0.69 3.51
C LEU A 98 9.43 0.31 4.63
N LEU A 99 8.45 0.02 5.49
CA LEU A 99 8.16 0.84 6.68
C LEU A 99 9.35 0.86 7.66
N GLN A 100 10.07 -0.25 7.81
CA GLN A 100 11.26 -0.31 8.68
C GLN A 100 12.35 0.70 8.26
N ILE A 101 12.55 0.87 6.95
CA ILE A 101 13.49 1.86 6.38
C ILE A 101 12.84 3.20 6.07
N LYS A 102 11.57 3.40 6.47
CA LYS A 102 10.79 4.63 6.29
C LYS A 102 10.64 5.05 4.81
N ASP A 103 10.63 4.08 3.91
CA ASP A 103 10.54 4.31 2.47
C ASP A 103 9.11 4.57 2.02
N LYS A 104 8.62 5.77 2.31
CA LYS A 104 7.24 6.17 1.98
C LYS A 104 6.97 6.20 0.48
N GLU A 105 7.98 6.51 -0.32
CA GLU A 105 7.88 6.64 -1.77
C GLU A 105 7.56 5.29 -2.41
N ASN A 106 8.33 4.25 -2.07
CA ASN A 106 8.08 2.91 -2.58
C ASN A 106 6.82 2.27 -1.99
N ILE A 107 6.43 2.61 -0.76
CA ILE A 107 5.14 2.16 -0.21
C ILE A 107 3.98 2.72 -1.02
N LYS A 108 3.99 4.03 -1.33
CA LYS A 108 2.96 4.64 -2.18
C LYS A 108 2.91 4.00 -3.54
N LEU A 109 4.06 3.81 -4.17
CA LEU A 109 4.19 3.20 -5.48
C LEU A 109 3.47 1.84 -5.56
N ILE A 110 3.66 0.97 -4.56
CA ILE A 110 2.98 -0.33 -4.49
C ILE A 110 1.47 -0.14 -4.30
N LEU A 111 1.08 0.67 -3.33
CA LEU A 111 -0.33 0.83 -2.95
C LEU A 111 -1.16 1.58 -4.01
N GLU A 112 -0.54 2.45 -4.82
CA GLU A 112 -1.18 3.11 -5.97
C GLU A 112 -1.49 2.14 -7.11
N ASN A 113 -0.74 1.04 -7.22
CA ASN A 113 -1.04 -0.02 -8.17
C ASN A 113 -2.06 -1.04 -7.64
N ALA A 114 -2.40 -0.98 -6.35
CA ALA A 114 -3.40 -1.85 -5.74
C ALA A 114 -4.80 -1.23 -5.77
N THR A 115 -5.80 -2.08 -5.93
CA THR A 115 -7.22 -1.73 -5.77
C THR A 115 -7.54 -1.43 -4.30
N THR A 116 -8.65 -0.74 -4.05
CA THR A 116 -9.09 -0.43 -2.68
C THR A 116 -9.21 -1.69 -1.79
N PRO A 117 -9.85 -2.80 -2.24
CA PRO A 117 -9.92 -4.01 -1.43
C PRO A 117 -8.56 -4.65 -1.13
N GLU A 118 -7.58 -4.57 -2.05
CA GLU A 118 -6.23 -5.10 -1.82
C GLU A 118 -5.47 -4.27 -0.79
N ARG A 119 -5.56 -2.94 -0.86
CA ARG A 119 -4.99 -2.02 0.14
C ARG A 119 -5.55 -2.29 1.54
N GLU A 120 -6.85 -2.56 1.62
CA GLU A 120 -7.51 -2.97 2.87
C GLU A 120 -6.99 -4.34 3.33
N LYS A 121 -6.91 -5.34 2.43
CA LYS A 121 -6.37 -6.68 2.74
C LYS A 121 -4.98 -6.59 3.38
N VAL A 122 -4.12 -5.69 2.89
CA VAL A 122 -2.77 -5.45 3.47
C VAL A 122 -2.83 -5.08 4.95
N ILE A 123 -3.65 -4.09 5.36
CA ILE A 123 -3.70 -3.64 6.76
C ILE A 123 -4.49 -4.59 7.66
N PHE A 124 -5.51 -5.27 7.12
CA PHE A 124 -6.32 -6.24 7.88
C PHE A 124 -5.62 -7.60 8.08
N SER A 125 -4.58 -7.90 7.31
CA SER A 125 -3.74 -9.09 7.49
C SER A 125 -3.08 -9.14 8.87
N ASP A 126 -2.70 -10.34 9.32
CA ASP A 126 -1.98 -10.50 10.59
C ASP A 126 -0.66 -9.73 10.61
N LYS A 127 0.03 -9.64 9.47
CA LYS A 127 1.28 -8.89 9.34
C LYS A 127 1.04 -7.39 9.30
N GLY A 128 -0.02 -6.93 8.65
CA GLY A 128 -0.46 -5.52 8.68
C GLY A 128 -0.76 -5.08 10.10
N LYS A 129 -1.58 -5.85 10.82
CA LYS A 129 -1.90 -5.62 12.23
C LYS A 129 -0.63 -5.60 13.11
N SER A 130 0.26 -6.59 12.95
CA SER A 130 1.53 -6.64 13.68
C SER A 130 2.47 -5.48 13.33
N THR A 131 2.37 -4.95 12.11
CA THR A 131 3.13 -3.76 11.71
C THR A 131 2.60 -2.51 12.41
N CYS A 132 1.28 -2.34 12.51
CA CYS A 132 0.69 -1.27 13.31
C CYS A 132 1.08 -1.35 14.79
N GLU A 133 1.07 -2.56 15.38
CA GLU A 133 1.56 -2.80 16.74
C GLU A 133 3.02 -2.34 16.87
N SER A 134 3.92 -2.82 16.00
CA SER A 134 5.34 -2.45 16.01
C SER A 134 5.57 -0.95 15.86
N LEU A 135 4.87 -0.28 14.94
CA LEU A 135 4.96 1.17 14.78
C LEU A 135 4.48 1.93 16.01
N THR A 136 3.47 1.39 16.71
CA THR A 136 2.96 1.95 17.96
C THR A 136 3.98 1.81 19.09
N TYR A 137 4.53 0.61 19.29
CA TYR A 137 5.58 0.35 20.30
C TYR A 137 6.84 1.21 20.10
N ASN A 138 7.19 1.48 18.85
CA ASN A 138 8.39 2.26 18.51
C ASN A 138 8.13 3.79 18.41
N ASP A 139 6.96 4.25 18.87
CA ASP A 139 6.49 5.65 18.81
C ASP A 139 6.66 6.28 17.41
N LYS A 140 6.37 5.50 16.37
CA LYS A 140 6.45 5.93 14.96
C LYS A 140 5.11 6.46 14.48
N ARG A 141 4.53 7.40 15.23
CA ARG A 141 3.16 7.92 15.01
C ARG A 141 2.92 8.41 13.58
N ASP A 142 3.85 9.17 13.00
CA ASP A 142 3.70 9.71 11.64
C ASP A 142 3.71 8.62 10.56
N LEU A 143 4.48 7.56 10.79
CA LEU A 143 4.58 6.45 9.86
C LEU A 143 3.37 5.52 9.97
N LEU A 144 2.88 5.29 11.20
CA LEU A 144 1.60 4.61 11.43
C LEU A 144 0.44 5.35 10.76
N LYS A 145 0.34 6.66 11.00
CA LYS A 145 -0.67 7.51 10.37
C LYS A 145 -0.64 7.39 8.85
N PHE A 146 0.55 7.52 8.27
CA PHE A 146 0.78 7.34 6.85
C PHE A 146 0.27 5.97 6.38
N PHE A 147 0.74 4.87 6.99
CA PHE A 147 0.35 3.51 6.58
C PHE A 147 -1.16 3.29 6.64
N VAL A 148 -1.82 3.73 7.72
CA VAL A 148 -3.27 3.62 7.88
C VAL A 148 -4.01 4.38 6.77
N GLN A 149 -3.59 5.62 6.48
CA GLN A 149 -4.22 6.44 5.43
C GLN A 149 -3.96 5.91 4.01
N GLU A 150 -2.80 5.29 3.79
CA GLU A 150 -2.51 4.66 2.50
C GLU A 150 -3.21 3.29 2.33
N CYS A 151 -3.78 2.70 3.38
CA CYS A 151 -4.52 1.44 3.25
C CYS A 151 -6.04 1.62 3.29
N ILE A 152 -6.54 2.59 4.08
CA ILE A 152 -7.97 2.74 4.36
C ILE A 152 -8.49 4.03 3.71
N SER A 153 -9.42 3.86 2.77
CA SER A 153 -9.97 4.98 1.99
C SER A 153 -11.32 5.50 2.51
N SER A 154 -11.96 4.82 3.47
CA SER A 154 -13.27 5.21 3.96
C SER A 154 -13.39 5.14 5.48
N LYS A 155 -14.30 5.97 6.02
CA LYS A 155 -14.65 6.02 7.44
C LYS A 155 -15.15 4.68 7.97
N ASP A 156 -16.04 4.01 7.25
CA ASP A 156 -16.65 2.76 7.72
C ASP A 156 -15.60 1.65 7.87
N ILE A 157 -14.65 1.59 6.93
CA ILE A 157 -13.54 0.65 6.99
C ILE A 157 -12.56 1.02 8.12
N MET A 158 -12.35 2.31 8.39
CA MET A 158 -11.56 2.76 9.53
C MET A 158 -12.17 2.33 10.87
N ILE A 159 -13.49 2.49 11.02
CA ILE A 159 -14.24 2.05 12.20
C ILE A 159 -14.13 0.53 12.35
N LYS A 160 -14.34 -0.23 11.26
CA LYS A 160 -14.18 -1.68 11.24
C LYS A 160 -12.76 -2.10 11.67
N PHE A 161 -11.74 -1.46 11.12
CA PHE A 161 -10.34 -1.72 11.46
C PHE A 161 -10.08 -1.46 12.94
N LYS A 162 -10.53 -0.32 13.47
CA LYS A 162 -10.41 0.04 14.90
C LYS A 162 -11.00 -1.05 15.80
N GLU A 163 -12.22 -1.51 15.51
CA GLU A 163 -12.91 -2.53 16.31
C GLU A 163 -12.23 -3.90 16.22
N GLU A 164 -11.79 -4.32 15.03
CA GLU A 164 -11.02 -5.57 14.88
C GLU A 164 -9.69 -5.51 15.63
N PHE A 165 -9.01 -4.37 15.57
CA PHE A 165 -7.73 -4.19 16.23
C PHE A 165 -7.89 -4.21 17.76
N LYS A 166 -8.94 -3.57 18.29
CA LYS A 166 -9.30 -3.64 19.71
C LYS A 166 -9.53 -5.09 20.17
N LYS A 167 -10.30 -5.88 19.40
CA LYS A 167 -10.50 -7.31 19.68
C LYS A 167 -9.19 -8.10 19.68
N ARG A 168 -8.28 -7.79 18.74
CA ARG A 168 -6.95 -8.42 18.68
C ARG A 168 -6.13 -8.16 19.93
N ILE A 169 -6.05 -6.90 20.39
CA ILE A 169 -5.28 -6.55 21.60
C ILE A 169 -5.88 -7.28 22.81
N ILE A 170 -7.20 -7.21 23.02
CA ILE A 170 -7.87 -7.90 24.14
C ILE A 170 -7.59 -9.40 24.13
N ARG A 171 -7.56 -10.04 22.96
CA ARG A 171 -7.25 -11.47 22.84
C ARG A 171 -5.79 -11.80 23.14
N ARG A 172 -4.85 -10.88 22.88
CA ARG A 172 -3.41 -11.12 23.00
C ARG A 172 -2.82 -10.71 24.35
N CYS A 173 -3.37 -9.68 24.98
CA CYS A 173 -2.82 -9.10 26.20
C CYS A 173 -3.59 -9.59 27.43
N SER A 174 -2.86 -9.92 28.51
CA SER A 174 -3.46 -10.07 29.84
C SER A 174 -3.94 -8.71 30.38
N GLU A 175 -4.81 -8.72 31.39
CA GLU A 175 -5.27 -7.49 32.06
C GLU A 175 -4.09 -6.66 32.59
N GLU A 176 -3.09 -7.31 33.20
CA GLU A 176 -1.86 -6.64 33.66
C GLU A 176 -1.08 -5.98 32.52
N THR A 177 -1.02 -6.63 31.35
CA THR A 177 -0.31 -6.10 30.18
C THR A 177 -1.07 -4.91 29.59
N LEU A 178 -2.40 -5.01 29.52
CA LEU A 178 -3.25 -3.91 29.07
C LEU A 178 -3.10 -2.67 29.96
N GLU A 179 -3.04 -2.82 31.28
CA GLU A 179 -2.87 -1.68 32.17
C GLU A 179 -1.46 -1.05 32.03
N ARG A 180 -0.41 -1.87 31.87
CA ARG A 180 0.96 -1.37 31.59
C ARG A 180 1.05 -0.58 30.28
N GLU A 181 0.33 -1.02 29.25
CA GLU A 181 0.40 -0.46 27.90
C GLU A 181 -0.74 0.51 27.57
N LYS A 182 -1.56 0.87 28.56
CA LYS A 182 -2.80 1.62 28.39
C LYS A 182 -2.61 2.96 27.69
N ASP A 183 -1.61 3.73 28.09
CA ASP A 183 -1.31 5.03 27.49
C ASP A 183 -0.90 4.89 26.00
N MET A 184 -0.10 3.87 25.70
CA MET A 184 0.30 3.56 24.33
C MET A 184 -0.91 3.19 23.46
N TRP A 185 -1.76 2.29 23.91
CA TRP A 185 -2.96 1.91 23.17
C TRP A 185 -3.98 3.05 23.09
N SER A 186 -4.08 3.89 24.12
CA SER A 186 -4.91 5.10 24.10
C SER A 186 -4.43 6.07 23.01
N LYS A 187 -3.12 6.31 22.89
CA LYS A 187 -2.54 7.14 21.82
C LYS A 187 -2.80 6.56 20.42
N PHE A 188 -2.71 5.23 20.27
CA PHE A 188 -3.05 4.55 19.02
C PHE A 188 -4.51 4.77 18.62
N PHE A 189 -5.45 4.51 19.54
CA PHE A 189 -6.87 4.66 19.27
C PHE A 189 -7.27 6.12 19.05
N GLN A 190 -6.67 7.06 19.77
CA GLN A 190 -6.86 8.49 19.55
C GLN A 190 -6.43 8.89 18.13
N LEU A 191 -5.32 8.36 17.63
CA LEU A 191 -4.90 8.60 16.24
C LEU A 191 -5.95 8.12 15.23
N LEU A 192 -6.55 6.94 15.45
CA LEU A 192 -7.62 6.45 14.58
C LEU A 192 -8.87 7.34 14.67
N ASP A 193 -9.24 7.80 15.87
CA ASP A 193 -10.35 8.73 16.07
C ASP A 193 -10.12 10.08 15.37
N ASP A 194 -8.91 10.62 15.44
CA ASP A 194 -8.52 11.84 14.73
C ASP A 194 -8.67 11.68 13.20
N LEU A 195 -8.33 10.50 12.67
CA LEU A 195 -8.48 10.18 11.25
C LEU A 195 -9.95 10.05 10.83
N ILE A 196 -10.77 9.42 11.67
CA ILE A 196 -12.22 9.29 11.45
C ILE A 196 -12.88 10.67 11.41
N GLN A 197 -12.58 11.54 12.37
CA GLN A 197 -13.15 12.90 12.45
C GLN A 197 -12.71 13.80 11.30
N LYS A 198 -11.50 13.61 10.76
CA LYS A 198 -11.02 14.38 9.62
C LYS A 198 -11.83 14.11 8.35
N ASP A 199 -12.31 12.89 8.16
CA ASP A 199 -13.17 12.54 7.01
C ASP A 199 -14.51 13.29 7.07
N ASP A 200 -15.10 13.40 8.26
CA ASP A 200 -16.36 14.12 8.48
C ASP A 200 -16.27 15.61 8.11
N LYS A 201 -15.15 16.26 8.48
CA LYS A 201 -14.92 17.67 8.14
C LYS A 201 -14.72 17.89 6.64
N LYS A 202 -14.10 16.94 5.94
CA LYS A 202 -13.85 17.04 4.50
C LYS A 202 -15.16 16.96 3.71
N ARG A 203 -16.05 16.03 4.07
CA ARG A 203 -17.38 15.90 3.42
C ARG A 203 -18.30 17.09 3.69
N GLY A 204 -18.31 17.62 4.92
CA GLY A 204 -19.10 18.81 5.25
C GLY A 204 -18.67 20.07 4.47
N MET A 205 -17.40 20.19 4.08
CA MET A 205 -16.91 21.28 3.24
C MET A 205 -17.20 21.05 1.75
N GLU A 206 -17.18 19.82 1.26
CA GLU A 206 -17.54 19.47 -0.13
C GLU A 206 -19.06 19.62 -0.36
N GLU A 207 -19.90 19.32 0.64
CA GLU A 207 -21.35 19.55 0.59
C GLU A 207 -21.73 21.03 0.83
N GLY A 208 -20.95 21.76 1.62
CA GLY A 208 -21.12 23.20 1.87
C GLY A 208 -20.74 24.11 0.69
N ASN A 209 -19.95 23.61 -0.27
CA ASN A 209 -19.57 24.32 -1.50
C ASN A 209 -20.51 24.05 -2.70
N SER A 210 -21.67 23.42 -2.48
CA SER A 210 -22.73 23.44 -3.49
C SER A 210 -23.30 24.86 -3.60
N SER A 211 -22.81 25.60 -4.60
CA SER A 211 -23.28 26.95 -4.96
C SER A 211 -24.83 27.00 -5.04
N PRO A 212 -25.48 28.10 -4.58
CA PRO A 212 -26.93 28.28 -4.66
C PRO A 212 -27.54 28.08 -6.06
N ALA A 213 -26.73 28.15 -7.11
CA ALA A 213 -27.15 27.97 -8.50
C ALA A 213 -27.72 26.58 -8.82
N LYS A 214 -27.38 25.52 -8.06
CA LYS A 214 -27.93 24.17 -8.30
C LYS A 214 -29.30 23.91 -7.65
N ARG A 215 -29.73 24.73 -6.69
CA ARG A 215 -31.08 24.61 -6.08
C ARG A 215 -32.19 25.22 -6.95
N LEU A 216 -31.86 26.11 -7.90
CA LEU A 216 -32.85 26.69 -8.80
C LEU A 216 -33.23 25.77 -9.98
N CYS A 217 -32.34 24.87 -10.42
CA CYS A 217 -32.66 23.96 -11.54
C CYS A 217 -33.51 22.74 -11.13
N SER A 218 -33.47 22.30 -9.87
CA SER A 218 -34.29 21.15 -9.43
C SER A 218 -35.76 21.52 -9.19
N LEU A 219 -36.05 22.78 -8.83
CA LEU A 219 -37.43 23.24 -8.62
C LEU A 219 -38.19 23.53 -9.92
N THR A 220 -37.50 23.78 -11.04
CA THR A 220 -38.13 24.00 -12.35
C THR A 220 -38.52 22.72 -13.08
N SER A 221 -37.87 21.58 -12.78
CA SER A 221 -38.19 20.31 -13.46
C SER A 221 -39.39 19.57 -12.86
N GLU A 222 -39.66 19.72 -11.56
CA GLU A 222 -40.83 19.07 -10.92
C GLU A 222 -42.16 19.79 -11.21
N GLN A 223 -42.14 21.08 -11.59
CA GLN A 223 -43.36 21.81 -11.97
C GLN A 223 -43.74 21.67 -13.46
N LEU A 224 -42.88 21.12 -14.31
CA LEU A 224 -43.17 20.91 -15.74
C LEU A 224 -43.70 19.49 -16.06
N SER A 225 -43.65 18.55 -15.10
CA SER A 225 -44.22 17.20 -15.26
C SER A 225 -45.69 17.09 -14.88
N SER A 226 -46.26 18.04 -14.14
CA SER A 226 -47.68 17.99 -13.69
C SER A 226 -48.68 18.74 -14.59
N SER A 227 -48.26 19.28 -15.73
CA SER A 227 -49.16 19.97 -16.70
C SER A 227 -49.30 19.28 -18.07
N LYS A 228 -49.01 17.97 -18.17
CA LYS A 228 -49.20 17.21 -19.43
C LYS A 228 -50.28 16.12 -19.41
N GLU A 229 -51.18 16.12 -18.42
CA GLU A 229 -52.35 15.21 -18.40
C GLU A 229 -53.71 15.93 -18.52
N ILE A 230 -53.74 17.13 -19.07
CA ILE A 230 -55.00 17.76 -19.50
C ILE A 230 -54.82 18.09 -20.99
N PHE A 231 -55.69 17.53 -21.82
CA PHE A 231 -55.70 17.52 -23.30
C PHE A 231 -54.94 16.37 -24.00
N LYS A 232 -55.52 15.16 -23.94
CA LYS A 232 -55.80 14.37 -25.15
C LYS A 232 -57.20 13.76 -24.99
N GLY A 233 -58.10 14.13 -25.91
CA GLY A 233 -59.38 13.45 -26.12
C GLY A 233 -59.21 12.15 -26.88
#